data_AF-A0A1Y1Z7U9-F1
#
_entry.id   AF-A0A1Y1Z7U9-F1
#
_cell.length_a   1.000
_cell.length_b   1.000
_cell.length_c   1.000
_cell.angle_alpha   90.00
_cell.angle_beta   90.00
_cell.angle_gamma   90.00
#
_symmetry.space_group_name_H-M   'P 1'
#
loop_
_entity.id
_entity.type
_entity.pdbx_description
1 polymer ?
#
loop_
_entity_poly.entity_id
_entity_poly.type
_entity_poly.pdbx_seq_one_letter_code
_entity_poly.pdbx_strand_id
1 'polypeptide(L)'
;MGESRIELLAWVNELLQLSFTKIEQLGTGAAYCQIIDSIYGDVQMNKVKFSANQEYEYIQNFKILQVAFNKHKIEKEIPIDKLVKCKFQNNLEFLQWLKHFHDTVDVPPYDPVARRADQPSPTNGRRSSSRATFSRTSNYERSSSRISRNGHSRPLNNTSPGHAPMVEELRRQLTEMQRQLDTLERERDYYYTKLREVEQVASLGVEEKRSGVDVLRELHEVLYGSTVGRVTNIQNYGQW
;
A
#
# COMPACT_ATOMS: atom_id res chain seq x y z
N MET A 1 19.65 -9.68 12.25
CA MET A 1 19.18 -8.35 11.79
C MET A 1 17.72 -8.51 11.43
N GLY A 2 16.82 -7.71 12.02
CA GLY A 2 15.41 -7.73 11.60
C GLY A 2 15.26 -7.11 10.22
N GLU A 3 14.32 -7.61 9.42
CA GLU A 3 14.05 -7.07 8.08
C GLU A 3 13.64 -5.61 8.17
N SER A 4 14.13 -4.82 7.21
CA SER A 4 13.83 -3.40 7.13
C SER A 4 12.38 -3.17 6.67
N ARG A 5 11.82 -2.02 7.04
CA ARG A 5 10.48 -1.59 6.61
C ARG A 5 10.26 -1.74 5.09
N ILE A 6 11.28 -1.40 4.30
CA ILE A 6 11.20 -1.39 2.84
C ILE A 6 11.11 -2.82 2.31
N GLU A 7 11.95 -3.72 2.83
CA GLU A 7 11.94 -5.15 2.46
C GLU A 7 10.62 -5.82 2.84
N LEU A 8 10.08 -5.52 4.02
CA LEU A 8 8.80 -6.08 4.46
C LEU A 8 7.64 -5.63 3.56
N LEU A 9 7.61 -4.36 3.16
CA LEU A 9 6.58 -3.87 2.24
C LEU A 9 6.74 -4.50 0.85
N ALA A 10 7.98 -4.62 0.36
CA ALA A 10 8.26 -5.29 -0.91
C ALA A 10 7.76 -6.75 -0.87
N TRP A 11 8.11 -7.48 0.19
CA TRP A 11 7.65 -8.86 0.39
C TRP A 11 6.13 -8.99 0.39
N VAL A 12 5.41 -8.18 1.17
CA VAL A 12 3.94 -8.25 1.21
C VAL A 12 3.33 -7.92 -0.16
N ASN A 13 3.89 -6.93 -0.86
CA ASN A 13 3.40 -6.52 -2.18
C ASN A 13 3.65 -7.60 -3.24
N GLU A 14 4.79 -8.26 -3.21
CA GLU A 14 5.13 -9.38 -4.10
C GLU A 14 4.26 -10.60 -3.80
N LEU A 15 4.16 -11.00 -2.52
CA LEU A 15 3.39 -12.17 -2.09
C LEU A 15 1.89 -12.02 -2.39
N LEU A 16 1.32 -10.84 -2.14
CA LEU A 16 -0.12 -10.61 -2.26
C LEU A 16 -0.52 -9.91 -3.57
N GLN A 17 0.43 -9.46 -4.39
CA GLN A 17 0.15 -8.60 -5.55
C GLN A 17 -0.68 -7.37 -5.15
N LEU A 18 -0.16 -6.63 -4.17
CA LEU A 18 -0.74 -5.38 -3.65
C LEU A 18 0.27 -4.23 -3.78
N SER A 19 -0.15 -3.01 -3.46
CA SER A 19 0.65 -1.79 -3.60
C SER A 19 0.67 -0.95 -2.31
N PHE A 20 1.04 -1.58 -1.20
CA PHE A 20 1.25 -0.89 0.06
C PHE A 20 2.51 -0.02 0.02
N THR A 21 2.38 1.22 0.50
CA THR A 21 3.46 2.20 0.62
C THR A 21 3.82 2.49 2.08
N LYS A 22 2.93 2.14 3.01
CA LYS A 22 3.03 2.42 4.44
C LYS A 22 2.62 1.19 5.25
N ILE A 23 3.35 0.92 6.34
CA ILE A 23 3.08 -0.23 7.22
C ILE A 23 1.72 -0.10 7.90
N GLU A 24 1.30 1.13 8.18
CA GLU A 24 0.02 1.48 8.78
C GLU A 24 -1.18 0.97 7.97
N GLN A 25 -1.02 0.77 6.66
CA GLN A 25 -2.08 0.24 5.79
C GLN A 25 -2.42 -1.23 6.11
N LEU A 26 -1.49 -1.97 6.70
CA LEU A 26 -1.73 -3.35 7.17
C LEU A 26 -2.60 -3.39 8.44
N GLY A 27 -2.76 -2.26 9.13
CA GLY A 27 -3.63 -2.12 10.31
C GLY A 27 -5.12 -2.36 10.04
N THR A 28 -5.51 -2.50 8.77
CA THR A 28 -6.85 -2.94 8.36
C THR A 28 -7.11 -4.43 8.61
N GLY A 29 -6.06 -5.22 8.84
CA GLY A 29 -6.11 -6.65 9.12
C GLY A 29 -6.32 -7.56 7.90
N ALA A 30 -6.70 -7.02 6.73
CA ALA A 30 -7.00 -7.81 5.54
C ALA A 30 -5.75 -8.50 4.96
N ALA A 31 -4.63 -7.77 4.88
CA ALA A 31 -3.36 -8.31 4.41
C ALA A 31 -2.87 -9.47 5.31
N TYR A 32 -2.98 -9.32 6.63
CA TYR A 32 -2.59 -10.37 7.58
C TYR A 32 -3.43 -11.64 7.43
N CYS A 33 -4.75 -11.50 7.19
CA CYS A 33 -5.60 -12.65 6.89
C CYS A 33 -5.11 -13.39 5.64
N GLN A 34 -4.74 -12.64 4.60
CA GLN A 34 -4.29 -13.23 3.34
C GLN A 34 -2.91 -13.90 3.45
N ILE A 35 -2.00 -13.37 4.27
CA ILE A 35 -0.69 -14.00 4.53
C ILE A 35 -0.88 -15.35 5.25
N ILE A 36 -1.81 -15.44 6.20
CA ILE A 36 -2.11 -16.74 6.82
C ILE A 36 -2.82 -17.68 5.84
N ASP A 37 -3.65 -17.13 4.95
CA ASP A 37 -4.29 -17.89 3.89
C ASP A 37 -3.27 -18.45 2.88
N SER A 38 -2.14 -17.77 2.63
CA SER A 38 -1.09 -18.31 1.76
C SER A 38 -0.39 -19.52 2.36
N ILE A 39 -0.35 -19.62 3.69
CA ILE A 39 0.24 -20.76 4.39
C ILE A 39 -0.75 -21.94 4.45
N TYR A 40 -1.98 -21.69 4.91
CA TYR A 40 -2.93 -22.78 5.24
C TYR A 40 -4.10 -22.95 4.27
N GLY A 41 -4.43 -21.93 3.47
CA GLY A 41 -5.50 -21.95 2.46
C GLY A 41 -6.93 -22.05 3.01
N ASP A 42 -7.13 -22.03 4.32
CA ASP A 42 -8.42 -22.30 4.98
C ASP A 42 -9.00 -21.11 5.75
N VAL A 43 -8.43 -19.91 5.53
CA VAL A 43 -8.95 -18.67 6.09
C VAL A 43 -10.27 -18.32 5.40
N GLN A 44 -11.23 -17.76 6.16
CA GLN A 44 -12.52 -17.34 5.61
C GLN A 44 -12.39 -16.02 4.82
N MET A 45 -11.67 -16.08 3.69
CA MET A 45 -11.36 -14.92 2.85
C MET A 45 -12.62 -14.22 2.33
N ASN A 46 -13.71 -14.96 2.11
CA ASN A 46 -15.03 -14.42 1.74
C ASN A 46 -15.67 -13.49 2.80
N LYS A 47 -15.17 -13.49 4.04
CA LYS A 47 -15.60 -12.57 5.10
C LYS A 47 -14.62 -11.43 5.32
N VAL A 48 -13.42 -11.52 4.75
CA VAL A 48 -12.39 -10.49 4.88
C VAL A 48 -12.74 -9.31 4.00
N LYS A 49 -12.74 -8.11 4.58
CA LYS A 49 -13.02 -6.85 3.89
C LYS A 49 -11.71 -6.17 3.50
N PHE A 50 -11.32 -6.29 2.23
CA PHE A 50 -10.11 -5.63 1.68
C PHE A 50 -10.26 -4.12 1.52
N SER A 51 -11.48 -3.64 1.24
CA SER A 51 -11.80 -2.21 1.11
C SER A 51 -12.38 -1.62 2.40
N ALA A 52 -12.04 -2.20 3.56
CA ALA A 52 -12.47 -1.68 4.85
C ALA A 52 -11.94 -0.26 5.06
N ASN A 53 -12.78 0.64 5.57
CA ASN A 53 -12.38 2.01 5.89
C ASN A 53 -12.81 2.47 7.29
N GLN A 54 -13.58 1.65 8.01
CA GLN A 54 -13.97 1.92 9.39
C GLN A 54 -13.26 0.98 10.37
N GLU A 55 -12.94 1.49 11.56
CA GLU A 55 -12.24 0.73 12.60
C GLU A 55 -12.98 -0.56 12.98
N TYR A 56 -14.32 -0.54 13.06
CA TYR A 56 -15.10 -1.74 13.37
C TYR A 56 -14.97 -2.85 12.32
N GLU A 57 -14.68 -2.50 11.06
CA GLU A 57 -14.43 -3.46 9.98
C GLU A 57 -13.02 -4.07 10.10
N TYR A 58 -12.04 -3.29 10.55
CA TYR A 58 -10.70 -3.79 10.84
C TYR A 58 -10.75 -4.82 11.97
N ILE A 59 -11.54 -4.55 13.03
CA ILE A 59 -11.78 -5.51 14.12
C ILE A 59 -12.36 -6.81 13.57
N GLN A 60 -13.33 -6.74 12.64
CA GLN A 60 -13.89 -7.94 12.00
C GLN A 60 -12.83 -8.76 11.27
N ASN A 61 -11.93 -8.11 10.50
CA ASN A 61 -10.81 -8.77 9.86
C ASN A 61 -9.86 -9.43 10.89
N PHE A 62 -9.49 -8.72 11.95
CA PHE A 62 -8.64 -9.30 13.01
C PHE A 62 -9.31 -10.46 13.76
N LYS A 63 -10.63 -10.47 13.89
CA LYS A 63 -11.35 -11.62 14.46
C LYS A 63 -11.29 -12.84 13.56
N ILE A 64 -11.35 -12.66 12.23
CA ILE A 64 -11.13 -13.76 11.27
C ILE A 64 -9.69 -14.30 11.42
N LEU A 65 -8.71 -13.42 11.52
CA LEU A 65 -7.31 -13.80 11.76
C LEU A 65 -7.14 -14.59 13.07
N GLN A 66 -7.77 -14.13 14.15
CA GLN A 66 -7.73 -14.80 15.45
C GLN A 66 -8.32 -16.22 15.39
N VAL A 67 -9.41 -16.41 14.64
CA VAL A 67 -9.99 -17.75 14.41
C VAL A 67 -9.01 -18.66 13.69
N ALA A 68 -8.29 -18.14 12.67
CA ALA A 68 -7.26 -18.91 11.96
C ALA A 68 -6.08 -19.29 12.87
N PHE A 69 -5.59 -18.35 13.69
CA PHE A 69 -4.51 -18.61 14.67
C PHE A 69 -4.90 -19.70 15.67
N ASN A 70 -6.10 -19.62 16.22
CA ASN A 70 -6.60 -20.63 17.17
C ASN A 70 -6.74 -22.01 16.52
N LYS A 71 -7.20 -22.07 15.27
CA LYS A 71 -7.35 -23.33 14.53
C LYS A 71 -6.01 -24.02 14.29
N HIS A 72 -4.99 -23.25 13.94
CA HIS A 72 -3.63 -23.75 13.66
C HIS A 72 -2.71 -23.74 14.88
N LYS A 73 -3.24 -23.42 16.08
CA LYS A 73 -2.53 -23.39 17.36
C LYS A 73 -1.28 -22.51 17.35
N ILE A 74 -1.37 -21.35 16.69
CA ILE A 74 -0.28 -20.37 16.70
C ILE A 74 -0.29 -19.68 18.07
N GLU A 75 0.80 -19.83 18.85
CA GLU A 75 0.90 -19.33 20.23
C GLU A 75 0.98 -17.79 20.34
N LYS A 76 1.17 -17.09 19.22
CA LYS A 76 1.31 -15.63 19.20
C LYS A 76 -0.04 -14.94 19.47
N GLU A 77 -0.08 -14.14 20.53
CA GLU A 77 -1.21 -13.24 20.79
C GLU A 77 -1.25 -12.09 19.78
N ILE A 78 -2.44 -11.81 19.25
CA ILE A 78 -2.70 -10.70 18.32
C ILE A 78 -3.21 -9.51 19.15
N PRO A 79 -2.44 -8.42 19.31
CA PRO A 79 -2.86 -7.24 20.06
C PRO A 79 -3.81 -6.37 19.22
N ILE A 80 -5.05 -6.83 19.03
CA ILE A 80 -6.05 -6.22 18.14
C ILE A 80 -6.23 -4.72 18.44
N ASP A 81 -6.38 -4.35 19.71
CA ASP A 81 -6.61 -2.95 20.13
C ASP A 81 -5.47 -2.00 19.74
N LYS A 82 -4.26 -2.52 19.57
CA LYS A 82 -3.08 -1.75 19.16
C LYS A 82 -2.91 -1.70 17.64
N LEU A 83 -3.18 -2.82 16.96
CA LEU A 83 -3.02 -2.94 15.51
C LEU A 83 -4.10 -2.16 14.76
N VAL A 84 -5.35 -2.23 15.25
CA VAL A 84 -6.52 -1.59 14.65
C VAL A 84 -6.42 -0.06 14.60
N LYS A 85 -5.58 0.53 15.46
CA LYS A 85 -5.28 1.97 15.47
C LYS A 85 -4.32 2.40 14.36
N CYS A 86 -3.90 1.47 13.50
CA CYS A 86 -2.99 1.70 12.38
C CYS A 86 -1.69 2.43 12.77
N LYS A 87 -1.21 2.22 14.00
CA LYS A 87 0.06 2.82 14.46
C LYS A 87 1.25 2.06 13.88
N PHE A 88 2.24 2.80 13.39
CA PHE A 88 3.44 2.26 12.75
C PHE A 88 4.13 1.17 13.58
N GLN A 89 4.50 1.47 14.83
CA GLN A 89 5.33 0.59 15.65
C GLN A 89 4.71 -0.79 15.88
N ASN A 90 3.42 -0.84 16.25
CA ASN A 90 2.73 -2.10 16.53
C ASN A 90 2.56 -2.95 15.25
N ASN A 91 2.22 -2.30 14.13
CA ASN A 91 2.04 -3.00 12.86
C ASN A 91 3.37 -3.49 12.29
N LEU A 92 4.46 -2.75 12.50
CA LEU A 92 5.80 -3.17 12.11
C LEU A 92 6.26 -4.39 12.90
N GLU A 93 6.15 -4.36 14.23
CA GLU A 93 6.55 -5.47 15.10
C GLU A 93 5.75 -6.74 14.77
N PHE A 94 4.43 -6.61 14.56
CA PHE A 94 3.60 -7.74 14.18
C PHE A 94 3.94 -8.28 12.79
N LEU A 95 4.22 -7.42 11.82
CA LEU A 95 4.62 -7.82 10.47
C LEU A 95 5.97 -8.54 10.45
N GLN A 96 6.96 -8.06 11.21
CA GLN A 96 8.26 -8.71 11.36
C GLN A 96 8.11 -10.13 11.91
N TRP A 97 7.30 -10.29 12.96
CA TRP A 97 7.01 -11.61 13.51
C TRP A 97 6.31 -12.50 12.47
N LEU A 98 5.33 -11.95 11.75
CA LEU A 98 4.56 -12.71 10.76
C LEU A 98 5.43 -13.15 9.57
N LYS A 99 6.36 -12.31 9.13
CA LYS A 99 7.34 -12.66 8.10
C LYS A 99 8.24 -13.80 8.57
N HIS A 100 8.82 -13.67 9.76
CA HIS A 100 9.62 -14.75 10.34
C HIS A 100 8.83 -16.06 10.45
N PHE A 101 7.58 -15.99 10.89
CA PHE A 101 6.69 -17.15 10.94
C PHE A 101 6.45 -17.76 9.54
N HIS A 102 6.16 -16.93 8.54
CA HIS A 102 5.96 -17.38 7.16
C HIS A 102 7.19 -18.09 6.59
N ASP A 103 8.41 -17.61 6.89
CA ASP A 103 9.66 -18.23 6.42
C ASP A 103 9.95 -19.57 7.11
N THR A 104 9.38 -19.83 8.29
CA THR A 104 9.58 -21.09 9.01
C THR A 104 8.68 -22.22 8.53
N VAL A 105 7.63 -21.90 7.74
CA VAL A 105 6.65 -22.86 7.27
C VAL A 105 6.83 -23.08 5.76
N ASP A 106 6.62 -24.31 5.30
CA ASP A 106 6.59 -24.59 3.87
C ASP A 106 5.29 -24.05 3.26
N VAL A 107 5.43 -23.16 2.27
CA VAL A 107 4.31 -22.39 1.72
C VAL A 107 3.97 -22.98 0.35
N PRO A 108 2.75 -23.52 0.17
CA PRO A 108 2.34 -24.05 -1.13
C PRO A 108 2.20 -22.93 -2.18
N PRO A 109 2.20 -23.26 -3.48
CA PRO A 109 1.92 -22.29 -4.52
C PRO A 109 0.58 -21.59 -4.27
N TYR A 110 0.61 -20.25 -4.22
CA TYR A 110 -0.53 -19.44 -3.82
C TYR A 110 -0.86 -18.39 -4.89
N ASP A 111 -2.13 -18.33 -5.31
CA ASP A 111 -2.64 -17.26 -6.18
C ASP A 111 -3.45 -16.25 -5.34
N PRO A 112 -2.85 -15.11 -4.96
CA PRO A 112 -3.51 -14.13 -4.11
C PRO A 112 -4.68 -13.41 -4.81
N VAL A 113 -4.66 -13.29 -6.14
CA VAL A 113 -5.71 -12.56 -6.88
C VAL A 113 -6.97 -13.42 -6.97
N ALA A 114 -6.82 -14.69 -7.32
CA ALA A 114 -7.95 -15.62 -7.36
C ALA A 114 -8.61 -15.75 -5.99
N ARG A 115 -7.82 -15.83 -4.90
CA ARG A 115 -8.34 -15.92 -3.52
C ARG A 115 -9.11 -14.68 -3.07
N ARG A 116 -8.77 -13.50 -3.59
CA ARG A 116 -9.56 -12.28 -3.40
C ARG A 116 -10.77 -12.18 -4.32
N ALA A 117 -10.69 -12.77 -5.51
CA ALA A 117 -11.78 -12.76 -6.49
C ALA A 117 -12.92 -13.71 -6.12
N ASP A 118 -12.64 -14.75 -5.33
CA ASP A 118 -13.64 -15.68 -4.77
C ASP A 118 -14.55 -15.03 -3.69
N GLN A 119 -14.49 -13.71 -3.55
CA GLN A 119 -15.52 -12.93 -2.89
C GLN A 119 -16.83 -13.16 -3.65
N PRO A 120 -17.85 -13.75 -3.03
CA PRO A 120 -19.16 -13.79 -3.65
C PRO A 120 -19.62 -12.34 -3.79
N SER A 121 -19.55 -11.82 -5.02
CA SER A 121 -20.33 -10.66 -5.42
C SER A 121 -21.75 -10.84 -4.87
N PRO A 122 -22.40 -9.80 -4.31
CA PRO A 122 -23.80 -9.85 -3.95
C PRO A 122 -24.67 -9.84 -5.23
N THR A 123 -24.42 -10.78 -6.13
CA THR A 123 -25.26 -11.06 -7.28
C THR A 123 -25.92 -12.40 -7.02
N ASN A 124 -27.14 -12.28 -6.49
CA ASN A 124 -28.26 -13.19 -6.66
C ASN A 124 -27.92 -14.69 -6.63
N GLY A 125 -28.22 -15.31 -5.49
CA GLY A 125 -28.10 -16.75 -5.32
C GLY A 125 -28.84 -17.52 -6.42
N ARG A 126 -28.08 -18.20 -7.27
CA ARG A 126 -28.50 -19.45 -7.89
C ARG A 126 -27.40 -20.47 -7.67
N ARG A 127 -27.48 -21.13 -6.51
CA ARG A 127 -26.80 -22.39 -6.25
C ARG A 127 -27.29 -23.42 -7.28
N SER A 128 -26.50 -23.75 -8.29
CA SER A 128 -26.68 -25.00 -9.03
C SER A 128 -25.87 -26.09 -8.34
N SER A 129 -26.47 -26.70 -7.33
CA SER A 129 -26.04 -28.01 -6.86
C SER A 129 -26.28 -29.02 -7.99
N SER A 130 -25.20 -29.60 -8.50
CA SER A 130 -25.22 -30.73 -9.41
C SER A 130 -25.88 -31.93 -8.73
N ARG A 131 -27.10 -32.26 -9.15
CA ARG A 131 -27.70 -33.57 -8.87
C ARG A 131 -28.16 -34.17 -10.19
N ALA A 132 -27.37 -35.12 -10.66
CA ALA A 132 -27.70 -35.97 -11.78
C ALA A 132 -28.97 -36.78 -11.45
N THR A 133 -29.96 -36.73 -12.35
CA THR A 133 -31.03 -37.72 -12.39
C THR A 133 -31.42 -37.98 -13.84
N PHE A 134 -31.40 -39.26 -14.21
CA PHE A 134 -31.80 -39.79 -15.51
C PHE A 134 -33.33 -39.80 -15.65
N SER A 135 -33.83 -39.45 -16.84
CA SER A 135 -35.06 -40.04 -17.39
C SER A 135 -35.24 -39.70 -18.88
N ARG A 136 -35.75 -40.70 -19.60
CA ARG A 136 -35.82 -40.90 -21.05
C ARG A 136 -37.08 -40.26 -21.69
N THR A 137 -37.05 -40.19 -23.04
CA THR A 137 -38.17 -40.20 -24.03
C THR A 137 -39.11 -38.98 -24.03
N SER A 138 -39.64 -38.45 -25.14
CA SER A 138 -39.78 -38.84 -26.55
C SER A 138 -40.22 -37.64 -27.41
N ASN A 139 -40.00 -37.75 -28.72
CA ASN A 139 -40.45 -36.90 -29.84
C ASN A 139 -41.74 -36.08 -29.70
N TYR A 140 -41.71 -34.86 -30.23
CA TYR A 140 -42.71 -34.41 -31.22
C TYR A 140 -42.13 -33.27 -32.09
N GLU A 141 -42.30 -33.41 -33.40
CA GLU A 141 -41.92 -32.46 -34.43
C GLU A 141 -42.84 -31.23 -34.43
N ARG A 142 -42.28 -30.04 -34.73
CA ARG A 142 -42.96 -29.10 -35.64
C ARG A 142 -42.01 -28.04 -36.20
N SER A 143 -41.85 -28.11 -37.51
CA SER A 143 -41.17 -27.14 -38.36
C SER A 143 -41.88 -25.79 -38.38
N SER A 144 -41.11 -24.70 -38.35
CA SER A 144 -41.46 -23.43 -38.99
C SER A 144 -40.18 -22.62 -39.26
N SER A 145 -39.95 -22.36 -40.53
CA SER A 145 -38.91 -21.51 -41.10
C SER A 145 -39.03 -20.06 -40.62
N ARG A 146 -37.88 -19.36 -40.50
CA ARG A 146 -37.66 -17.98 -41.00
C ARG A 146 -36.19 -17.60 -40.92
N ILE A 147 -35.76 -16.93 -41.98
CA ILE A 147 -34.41 -16.52 -42.34
C ILE A 147 -34.17 -15.05 -41.90
N SER A 148 -32.90 -14.76 -41.58
CA SER A 148 -32.17 -13.48 -41.71
C SER A 148 -31.98 -12.52 -40.53
N ARG A 149 -30.72 -12.46 -40.08
CA ARG A 149 -29.77 -11.32 -40.06
C ARG A 149 -30.35 -9.91 -39.78
N ASN A 150 -29.86 -9.28 -38.71
CA ASN A 150 -28.91 -8.16 -38.80
C ASN A 150 -28.49 -7.66 -37.41
N GLY A 151 -27.17 -7.51 -37.23
CA GLY A 151 -26.57 -6.96 -36.02
C GLY A 151 -26.92 -5.51 -35.79
N HIS A 152 -27.06 -5.14 -34.51
CA HIS A 152 -26.95 -3.78 -34.02
C HIS A 152 -26.12 -3.83 -32.73
N SER A 153 -24.82 -3.58 -32.89
CA SER A 153 -23.92 -3.24 -31.79
C SER A 153 -24.39 -1.91 -31.20
N ARG A 154 -25.06 -1.94 -30.06
CA ARG A 154 -25.27 -0.74 -29.24
C ARG A 154 -24.03 -0.57 -28.36
N PRO A 155 -23.27 0.53 -28.44
CA PRO A 155 -22.21 0.78 -27.47
C PRO A 155 -22.89 1.15 -26.15
N LEU A 156 -22.77 0.26 -25.16
CA LEU A 156 -23.11 0.58 -23.78
C LEU A 156 -21.99 1.47 -23.24
N ASN A 157 -22.19 2.78 -23.37
CA ASN A 157 -21.39 3.78 -22.69
C ASN A 157 -21.78 3.75 -21.20
N ASN A 158 -21.14 2.84 -20.45
CA ASN A 158 -21.41 2.63 -19.04
C ASN A 158 -20.55 3.59 -18.20
N THR A 159 -20.78 4.88 -18.32
CA THR A 159 -20.30 5.87 -17.35
C THR A 159 -21.26 5.87 -16.15
N SER A 160 -20.97 5.02 -15.16
CA SER A 160 -21.60 5.11 -13.84
C SER A 160 -21.24 6.46 -13.19
N PRO A 161 -22.21 7.34 -12.85
CA PRO A 161 -21.93 8.69 -12.33
C PRO A 161 -21.34 8.72 -10.91
N GLY A 162 -21.26 7.58 -10.22
CA GLY A 162 -20.84 7.49 -8.81
C GLY A 162 -19.32 7.41 -8.56
N HIS A 163 -18.50 7.14 -9.58
CA HIS A 163 -17.04 7.01 -9.42
C HIS A 163 -16.27 8.30 -9.73
N ALA A 164 -16.87 9.22 -10.50
CA ALA A 164 -16.25 10.50 -10.85
C ALA A 164 -15.84 11.35 -9.62
N PRO A 165 -16.69 11.54 -8.59
CA PRO A 165 -16.30 12.40 -7.45
C PRO A 165 -15.19 11.79 -6.58
N MET A 166 -15.12 10.46 -6.49
CA MET A 166 -14.04 9.78 -5.76
C MET A 166 -12.71 9.84 -6.51
N VAL A 167 -12.73 9.67 -7.84
CA VAL A 167 -11.53 9.82 -8.68
C VAL A 167 -11.03 11.26 -8.66
N GLU A 168 -11.92 12.24 -8.64
CA GLU A 168 -11.58 13.65 -8.55
C GLU A 168 -10.98 14.01 -7.18
N GLU A 169 -11.54 13.50 -6.08
CA GLU A 169 -11.00 13.69 -4.74
C GLU A 169 -9.62 13.02 -4.58
N LEU A 170 -9.44 11.81 -5.12
CA LEU A 170 -8.14 11.13 -5.08
C LEU A 170 -7.07 11.88 -5.89
N ARG A 171 -7.46 12.45 -7.04
CA ARG A 171 -6.60 13.33 -7.84
C ARG A 171 -6.21 14.60 -7.07
N ARG A 172 -7.17 15.21 -6.36
CA ARG A 172 -6.92 16.38 -5.50
C ARG A 172 -5.91 16.06 -4.41
N GLN A 173 -6.03 14.90 -3.77
CA GLN A 173 -5.08 14.45 -2.75
C GLN A 173 -3.68 14.18 -3.32
N LEU A 174 -3.57 13.60 -4.51
CA LEU A 174 -2.29 13.42 -5.19
C LEU A 174 -1.62 14.76 -5.50
N THR A 175 -2.36 15.74 -6.00
CA THR A 175 -1.83 17.09 -6.28
C THR A 175 -1.37 17.79 -5.01
N GLU A 176 -2.14 17.67 -3.92
CA GLU A 176 -1.75 18.26 -2.63
C GLU A 176 -0.48 17.61 -2.06
N MET A 177 -0.41 16.26 -2.11
CA MET A 177 0.79 15.55 -1.69
C MET A 177 2.02 15.91 -2.52
N GLN A 178 1.87 16.06 -3.85
CA GLN A 178 2.95 16.52 -4.72
C GLN A 178 3.40 17.93 -4.33
N ARG A 179 2.48 18.84 -4.04
CA ARG A 179 2.81 20.19 -3.56
C ARG A 179 3.57 20.18 -2.24
N GLN A 180 3.21 19.28 -1.32
CA GLN A 180 3.93 19.11 -0.05
C GLN A 180 5.34 18.56 -0.28
N LEU A 181 5.52 17.58 -1.17
CA LEU A 181 6.85 17.07 -1.53
C LEU A 181 7.71 18.18 -2.14
N ASP A 182 7.20 18.95 -3.10
CA ASP A 182 7.90 20.10 -3.68
C ASP A 182 8.35 21.11 -2.61
N THR A 183 7.51 21.35 -1.60
CA THR A 183 7.82 22.27 -0.51
C THR A 183 8.94 21.71 0.37
N LEU A 184 8.83 20.43 0.76
CA LEU A 184 9.84 19.75 1.56
C LEU A 184 11.18 19.60 0.82
N GLU A 185 11.16 19.37 -0.49
CA GLU A 185 12.38 19.33 -1.30
C GLU A 185 13.06 20.68 -1.35
N ARG A 186 12.31 21.78 -1.48
CA ARG A 186 12.87 23.14 -1.38
C ARG A 186 13.46 23.43 -0.01
N GLU A 187 12.79 23.01 1.06
CA GLU A 187 13.31 23.15 2.43
C GLU A 187 14.58 22.31 2.63
N ARG A 188 14.58 21.06 2.16
CA ARG A 188 15.76 20.18 2.19
C ARG A 188 16.94 20.82 1.46
N ASP A 189 16.73 21.28 0.24
CA ASP A 189 17.79 21.86 -0.58
C ASP A 189 18.29 23.18 0.04
N TYR A 190 17.39 23.99 0.61
CA TYR A 190 17.75 25.17 1.37
C TYR A 190 18.68 24.83 2.55
N TYR A 191 18.32 23.86 3.40
CA TYR A 191 19.14 23.47 4.55
C TYR A 191 20.45 22.80 4.13
N TYR A 192 20.43 22.01 3.05
CA TYR A 192 21.64 21.39 2.49
C TYR A 192 22.64 22.45 2.02
N THR A 193 22.18 23.46 1.27
CA THR A 193 23.03 24.58 0.85
C THR A 193 23.62 25.32 2.04
N LYS A 194 22.84 25.58 3.10
CA LYS A 194 23.33 26.21 4.34
C LYS A 194 24.44 25.39 5.00
N LEU A 195 24.26 24.07 5.12
CA LEU A 195 25.27 23.20 5.71
C LEU A 195 26.55 23.16 4.88
N ARG A 196 26.44 23.17 3.55
CA ARG A 196 27.59 23.25 2.65
C ARG A 196 28.34 24.57 2.78
N GLU A 197 27.63 25.69 2.91
CA GLU A 197 28.25 27.00 3.18
C GLU A 197 28.97 26.99 4.54
N VAL A 198 28.37 26.41 5.58
CA VAL A 198 29.01 26.24 6.90
C VAL A 198 30.30 25.43 6.80
N GLU A 199 30.28 24.30 6.09
CA GLU A 199 31.45 23.45 5.88
C GLU A 199 32.57 24.20 5.15
N GLN A 200 32.23 24.99 4.13
CA GLN A 200 33.19 25.80 3.38
C GLN A 200 33.83 26.88 4.26
N VAL A 201 33.02 27.62 5.03
CA VAL A 201 33.50 28.67 5.93
C VAL A 201 34.41 28.09 7.02
N ALA A 202 34.02 26.94 7.59
CA ALA A 202 34.83 26.25 8.59
C ALA A 202 36.17 25.77 8.01
N SER A 203 36.16 25.17 6.82
CA SER A 203 37.37 24.66 6.15
C SER A 203 38.33 25.79 5.80
N LEU A 204 37.84 26.87 5.19
CA LEU A 204 38.66 28.06 4.86
C LEU A 204 39.24 28.73 6.10
N GLY A 205 38.46 28.78 7.20
CA GLY A 205 38.93 29.32 8.47
C GLY A 205 40.18 28.61 9.00
N VAL A 206 40.25 27.28 8.81
CA VAL A 206 41.40 26.45 9.22
C VAL A 206 42.58 26.63 8.27
N GLU A 207 42.35 26.51 6.95
CA GLU A 207 43.39 26.59 5.92
C GLU A 207 44.10 27.96 5.91
N GLU A 208 43.33 29.05 5.97
CA GLU A 208 43.86 30.42 5.91
C GLU A 208 44.23 30.99 7.28
N LYS A 209 44.12 30.20 8.36
CA LYS A 209 44.35 30.63 9.75
C LYS A 209 43.60 31.93 10.11
N ARG A 210 42.34 32.03 9.69
CA ARG A 210 41.49 33.20 9.96
C ARG A 210 41.19 33.32 11.46
N SER A 211 40.96 34.53 11.93
CA SER A 211 40.52 34.77 13.30
C SER A 211 39.20 34.06 13.58
N GLY A 212 39.09 33.36 14.72
CA GLY A 212 37.87 32.66 15.10
C GLY A 212 36.65 33.60 15.20
N VAL A 213 36.86 34.89 15.51
CA VAL A 213 35.79 35.89 15.55
C VAL A 213 35.21 36.16 14.16
N ASP A 214 36.06 36.17 13.12
CA ASP A 214 35.61 36.42 11.74
C ASP A 214 34.89 35.20 11.17
N VAL A 215 35.38 33.99 11.47
CA VAL A 215 34.71 32.73 11.11
C VAL A 215 33.33 32.64 11.77
N LEU A 216 33.23 32.96 13.07
CA LEU A 216 31.94 32.96 13.78
C LEU A 216 30.95 33.98 13.22
N ARG A 217 31.43 35.17 12.81
CA ARG A 217 30.57 36.19 12.20
C ARG A 217 30.00 35.70 10.87
N GLU A 218 30.82 35.08 10.04
CA GLU A 218 30.44 34.55 8.74
C GLU A 218 29.48 33.35 8.87
N LEU A 219 29.74 32.44 9.82
CA LEU A 219 28.83 31.34 10.16
C LEU A 219 27.46 31.83 10.66
N HIS A 220 27.44 32.87 11.49
CA HIS A 220 26.19 33.48 11.94
C HIS A 220 25.39 34.04 10.76
N GLU A 221 26.05 34.67 9.79
CA GLU A 221 25.40 35.16 8.58
C GLU A 221 24.91 34.03 7.67
N VAL A 222 25.66 32.92 7.56
CA VAL A 222 25.17 31.73 6.87
C VAL A 222 23.93 31.17 7.58
N LEU A 223 23.93 30.98 8.89
CA LEU A 223 22.83 30.32 9.59
C LEU A 223 21.56 31.17 9.68
N TYR A 224 21.70 32.50 9.86
CA TYR A 224 20.58 33.39 10.15
C TYR A 224 20.31 34.44 9.05
N GLY A 225 21.19 34.56 8.05
CA GLY A 225 20.99 35.45 6.92
C GLY A 225 20.04 34.88 5.87
N SER A 226 19.18 35.73 5.32
CA SER A 226 18.29 35.40 4.21
C SER A 226 19.11 35.10 2.94
N THR A 227 18.92 33.92 2.34
CA THR A 227 19.67 33.43 1.14
C THR A 227 19.39 34.21 -0.15
N VAL A 228 18.45 35.15 -0.14
CA VAL A 228 17.95 35.89 -1.31
C VAL A 228 19.07 36.65 -2.05
N GLY A 229 20.22 36.92 -1.42
CA GLY A 229 21.34 37.65 -2.02
C GLY A 229 22.58 36.84 -2.44
N ARG A 230 22.71 35.54 -2.10
CA ARG A 230 23.97 34.79 -2.31
C ARG A 230 23.97 33.81 -3.49
N VAL A 231 22.81 33.51 -4.06
CA VAL A 231 22.65 32.51 -5.14
C VAL A 231 23.31 32.94 -6.47
N THR A 232 23.68 34.22 -6.64
CA THR A 232 24.28 34.73 -7.88
C THR A 232 25.74 34.34 -8.10
N ASN A 233 26.47 33.81 -7.10
CA ASN A 233 27.91 33.54 -7.22
C ASN A 233 28.31 32.07 -7.36
N ILE A 234 27.36 31.12 -7.31
CA ILE A 234 27.71 29.68 -7.28
C ILE A 234 27.66 29.02 -8.68
N GLN A 235 27.17 29.71 -9.71
CA GLN A 235 27.11 29.15 -11.08
C GLN A 235 28.45 29.14 -11.86
N ASN A 236 29.57 29.62 -11.31
CA ASN A 236 30.82 29.77 -12.06
C ASN A 236 31.97 28.81 -11.71
N TYR A 237 31.80 27.86 -10.80
CA TYR A 237 32.89 26.91 -10.45
C TYR A 237 32.41 25.46 -10.51
N GLY A 238 32.30 24.95 -11.74
CA GLY A 238 31.90 23.58 -12.05
C GLY A 238 32.20 23.17 -13.49
N GLN A 239 33.41 23.44 -13.95
CA GLN A 239 34.01 22.86 -15.16
C GLN A 239 35.45 22.48 -14.81
N TRP A 240 35.65 21.27 -14.32
CA TRP A 240 36.82 20.39 -14.52
C TRP A 240 36.41 18.96 -14.14
#